data_AF-A0A2N6C169-F1
#
_entry.id   AF-A0A2N6C169-F1
#
_cell.length_a   1.000
_cell.length_b   1.000
_cell.length_c   1.000
_cell.angle_alpha   90.00
_cell.angle_beta   90.00
_cell.angle_gamma   90.00
#
_symmetry.space_group_name_H-M   'P 1'
#
loop_
_entity.id
_entity.type
_entity.pdbx_description
1 polymer ?
#
loop_
_entity_poly.entity_id
_entity_poly.type
_entity_poly.pdbx_seq_one_letter_code
_entity_poly.pdbx_strand_id
1 'polypeptide(L)'
;MIEREDGIIKIKNEEEAWDLFTAATRNKDIGEFKGISFEKWPVVNVNIKGKQYNSSLTTANMHGLVALQDTVYRSYALVHYGSPDTRQLSKKEKKELELIFKVSEGSSGILGNFEKPARTLAEGMVNVMEPHHYIITILGVVLLWGGTSCWKSWLQQRKELKIAQLEKESRQFAGQLEKERMAIFADAIKERPVLVPIQENATEMYNSILKGASDCSSISIPGVEDLEGDTVRTLVKSSRTKAKEIQLNGPYRIKKVNSSNSDAFTMEIYNQKTGQTFNATLQDTFVKRGRNKDLLQQAEWGRKPVYLQVNAKDIKGSITGATIIGVEEIPEKEGQQDG
;
A
#
# COMPACT_ATOMS: atom_id res chain seq x y z
N MET A 1 -25.74 -4.80 20.53
CA MET A 1 -26.25 -6.02 19.87
C MET A 1 -26.37 -5.72 18.39
N ILE A 2 -25.70 -6.49 17.55
CA ILE A 2 -25.73 -6.29 16.09
C ILE A 2 -27.09 -6.72 15.55
N GLU A 3 -27.75 -5.84 14.80
CA GLU A 3 -29.08 -6.09 14.23
C GLU A 3 -28.98 -7.10 13.08
N ARG A 4 -29.85 -8.11 13.11
CA ARG A 4 -29.98 -9.14 12.07
C ARG A 4 -31.40 -9.07 11.50
N GLU A 5 -31.52 -8.81 10.21
CA GLU A 5 -32.80 -8.84 9.49
C GLU A 5 -32.67 -9.85 8.34
N ASP A 6 -33.55 -10.86 8.31
CA ASP A 6 -33.53 -11.96 7.34
C ASP A 6 -32.21 -12.76 7.20
N GLY A 7 -31.34 -12.68 8.22
CA GLY A 7 -30.00 -13.26 8.22
C GLY A 7 -28.90 -12.33 7.68
N ILE A 8 -29.25 -11.11 7.26
CA ILE A 8 -28.29 -10.06 6.89
C ILE A 8 -27.89 -9.30 8.15
N ILE A 9 -26.59 -9.17 8.39
CA ILE A 9 -26.03 -8.39 9.48
C ILE A 9 -25.89 -6.94 9.04
N LYS A 10 -26.52 -6.00 9.75
CA LYS A 10 -26.38 -4.56 9.49
C LYS A 10 -25.27 -3.97 10.35
N ILE A 11 -24.32 -3.28 9.71
CA ILE A 11 -23.24 -2.56 10.37
C ILE A 11 -23.51 -1.06 10.25
N LYS A 12 -23.74 -0.41 11.38
CA LYS A 12 -24.16 1.00 11.46
C LYS A 12 -23.05 1.95 11.90
N ASN A 13 -21.98 1.39 12.47
CA ASN A 13 -20.86 2.14 13.00
C ASN A 13 -19.60 1.26 13.06
N GLU A 14 -18.48 1.90 13.38
CA GLU A 14 -17.18 1.25 13.43
C GLU A 14 -17.05 0.26 14.61
N GLU A 15 -17.75 0.48 15.72
CA GLU A 15 -17.72 -0.43 16.88
C GLU A 15 -18.35 -1.78 16.52
N GLU A 16 -19.53 -1.77 15.91
CA GLU A 16 -20.18 -2.99 15.40
C GLU A 16 -19.32 -3.72 14.35
N ALA A 17 -18.61 -2.96 13.50
CA ALA A 17 -17.67 -3.54 12.55
C ALA A 17 -16.52 -4.26 13.27
N TRP A 18 -15.95 -3.63 14.31
CA TRP A 18 -14.88 -4.23 15.11
C TRP A 18 -15.35 -5.45 15.90
N ASP A 19 -16.53 -5.42 16.50
CA ASP A 19 -17.09 -6.54 17.24
C ASP A 19 -17.23 -7.77 16.32
N LEU A 20 -17.81 -7.59 15.14
CA LEU A 20 -17.99 -8.67 14.17
C LEU A 20 -16.67 -9.15 13.57
N PHE A 21 -15.75 -8.23 13.27
CA PHE A 21 -14.42 -8.56 12.76
C PHE A 21 -13.60 -9.35 13.79
N THR A 22 -13.69 -8.99 15.06
CA THR A 22 -13.03 -9.69 16.17
C THR A 22 -13.63 -11.07 16.39
N ALA A 23 -14.97 -11.17 16.39
CA ALA A 23 -15.67 -12.44 16.51
C ALA A 23 -15.27 -13.40 15.38
N ALA A 24 -15.24 -12.93 14.14
CA ALA A 24 -14.80 -13.73 13.00
C ALA A 24 -13.34 -14.17 13.14
N THR A 25 -12.43 -13.24 13.45
CA THR A 25 -10.98 -13.52 13.47
C THR A 25 -10.54 -14.39 14.65
N ARG A 26 -11.11 -14.20 15.84
CA ARG A 26 -10.64 -14.86 17.07
C ARG A 26 -11.59 -15.91 17.61
N ASN A 27 -12.89 -15.60 17.67
CA ASN A 27 -13.87 -16.49 18.29
C ASN A 27 -14.36 -17.56 17.32
N LYS A 28 -14.27 -17.30 16.01
CA LYS A 28 -14.73 -18.14 14.89
C LYS A 28 -16.22 -18.52 14.91
N ASP A 29 -16.95 -18.03 15.90
CA ASP A 29 -18.40 -18.12 15.98
C ASP A 29 -19.03 -16.79 15.52
N ILE A 30 -19.70 -16.86 14.37
CA ILE A 30 -20.39 -15.75 13.72
C ILE A 30 -21.90 -16.02 13.61
N GLY A 31 -22.35 -17.19 14.09
CA GLY A 31 -23.70 -17.72 13.89
C GLY A 31 -24.11 -17.86 12.42
N GLU A 32 -25.38 -18.19 12.19
CA GLU A 32 -25.93 -18.17 10.83
C GLU A 32 -26.06 -16.73 10.32
N PHE A 33 -25.53 -16.48 9.13
CA PHE A 33 -25.73 -15.21 8.41
C PHE A 33 -25.68 -15.44 6.90
N LYS A 34 -26.40 -14.60 6.16
CA LYS A 34 -26.52 -14.63 4.70
C LYS A 34 -25.74 -13.52 4.00
N GLY A 35 -25.25 -12.53 4.75
CA GLY A 35 -24.48 -11.41 4.21
C GLY A 35 -24.28 -10.30 5.22
N ILE A 36 -23.55 -9.27 4.80
CA ILE A 36 -23.34 -8.03 5.55
C ILE A 36 -23.91 -6.89 4.71
N SER A 37 -24.58 -5.94 5.37
CA SER A 37 -24.95 -4.66 4.79
C SER A 37 -24.45 -3.53 5.67
N PHE A 38 -24.28 -2.36 5.08
CA PHE A 38 -23.79 -1.17 5.75
C PHE A 38 -24.84 -0.07 5.70
N GLU A 39 -25.03 0.64 6.82
CA GLU A 39 -26.00 1.74 6.91
C GLU A 39 -25.32 2.95 7.59
N LYS A 40 -25.26 4.10 6.92
CA LYS A 40 -24.68 5.35 7.44
C LYS A 40 -23.19 5.24 7.85
N TRP A 41 -22.54 4.14 7.48
CA TRP A 41 -21.12 3.87 7.69
C TRP A 41 -20.60 3.06 6.50
N PRO A 42 -19.34 3.20 6.06
CA PRO A 42 -18.33 4.11 6.58
C PRO A 42 -18.51 5.53 6.06
N VAL A 43 -18.14 6.49 6.91
CA VAL A 43 -18.08 7.90 6.56
C VAL A 43 -16.77 8.45 7.07
N VAL A 44 -15.98 9.04 6.17
CA VAL A 44 -14.73 9.71 6.52
C VAL A 44 -14.93 11.20 6.35
N ASN A 45 -14.69 11.96 7.41
CA ASN A 45 -14.82 13.41 7.41
C ASN A 45 -13.48 14.07 7.75
N VAL A 46 -12.74 14.49 6.73
CA VAL A 46 -11.45 15.19 6.92
C VAL A 46 -11.69 16.68 6.81
N ASN A 47 -11.45 17.43 7.89
CA ASN A 47 -11.60 18.87 7.89
C ASN A 47 -10.23 19.55 7.77
N ILE A 48 -10.00 20.27 6.66
CA ILE A 48 -8.78 21.03 6.42
C ILE A 48 -9.08 22.52 6.57
N LYS A 49 -8.32 23.20 7.43
CA LYS A 49 -8.40 24.64 7.68
C LYS A 49 -7.15 25.36 7.18
N GLY A 50 -7.33 26.58 6.69
CA GLY A 50 -6.24 27.47 6.28
C GLY A 50 -6.72 28.56 5.31
N LYS A 51 -5.84 29.52 4.99
CA LYS A 51 -6.20 30.70 4.18
C LYS A 51 -6.73 30.34 2.78
N GLN A 52 -6.27 29.23 2.21
CA GLN A 52 -6.67 28.75 0.87
C GLN A 52 -7.83 27.75 0.89
N TYR A 53 -8.42 27.49 2.06
CA TYR A 53 -9.30 26.34 2.33
C TYR A 53 -10.74 26.76 2.70
N ASN A 54 -11.22 27.85 2.11
CA ASN A 54 -12.57 28.37 2.34
C ASN A 54 -13.53 27.85 1.27
N SER A 55 -14.03 26.62 1.45
CA SER A 55 -14.89 25.92 0.46
C SER A 55 -14.20 25.65 -0.89
N SER A 56 -12.87 25.59 -0.91
CA SER A 56 -12.05 25.42 -2.10
C SER A 56 -11.09 24.24 -1.96
N LEU A 57 -10.96 23.43 -3.02
CA LEU A 57 -10.00 22.33 -3.08
C LEU A 57 -8.81 22.73 -3.94
N THR A 58 -7.61 22.56 -3.41
CA THR A 58 -6.37 22.67 -4.19
C THR A 58 -6.16 21.40 -5.02
N THR A 59 -5.30 21.48 -6.03
CA THR A 59 -4.86 20.30 -6.80
C THR A 59 -4.27 19.22 -5.90
N ALA A 60 -3.56 19.60 -4.83
CA ALA A 60 -3.01 18.65 -3.87
C ALA A 60 -4.11 17.90 -3.11
N ASN A 61 -5.22 18.57 -2.75
CA ASN A 61 -6.37 17.89 -2.14
C ASN A 61 -7.01 16.92 -3.13
N MET A 62 -7.20 17.33 -4.39
CA MET A 62 -7.78 16.48 -5.43
C MET A 62 -6.96 15.20 -5.63
N HIS A 63 -5.62 15.26 -5.58
CA HIS A 63 -4.79 14.05 -5.62
C HIS A 63 -5.05 13.10 -4.44
N GLY A 64 -5.30 13.63 -3.24
CA GLY A 64 -5.72 12.84 -2.08
C GLY A 64 -7.06 12.15 -2.30
N LEU A 65 -8.04 12.86 -2.90
CA LEU A 65 -9.35 12.30 -3.26
C LEU A 65 -9.26 11.19 -4.31
N VAL A 66 -8.41 11.38 -5.33
CA VAL A 66 -8.16 10.36 -6.35
C VAL A 66 -7.52 9.13 -5.71
N ALA A 67 -6.58 9.30 -4.76
CA ALA A 67 -5.98 8.18 -4.05
C ALA A 67 -6.99 7.38 -3.20
N LEU A 68 -8.00 8.05 -2.61
CA LEU A 68 -9.13 7.39 -1.95
C LEU A 68 -9.90 6.52 -2.94
N GLN A 69 -10.29 7.10 -4.09
CA GLN A 69 -11.03 6.37 -5.12
C GLN A 69 -10.25 5.17 -5.67
N ASP A 70 -8.96 5.36 -5.96
CA ASP A 70 -8.08 4.30 -6.45
C ASP A 70 -7.94 3.16 -5.44
N THR A 71 -7.90 3.47 -4.14
CA THR A 71 -7.83 2.46 -3.08
C THR A 71 -9.09 1.60 -3.05
N VAL A 72 -10.28 2.21 -3.19
CA VAL A 72 -11.55 1.49 -3.28
C VAL A 72 -11.57 0.58 -4.50
N TYR A 73 -11.22 1.10 -5.67
CA TYR A 73 -11.19 0.33 -6.91
C TYR A 73 -10.19 -0.83 -6.86
N ARG A 74 -8.97 -0.59 -6.38
CA ARG A 74 -7.93 -1.63 -6.26
C ARG A 74 -8.33 -2.71 -5.27
N SER A 75 -8.94 -2.33 -4.15
CA SER A 75 -9.41 -3.28 -3.14
C SER A 75 -10.51 -4.17 -3.69
N TYR A 76 -11.51 -3.58 -4.37
CA TYR A 76 -12.56 -4.36 -5.02
C TYR A 76 -12.00 -5.27 -6.12
N ALA A 77 -11.14 -4.74 -7.00
CA ALA A 77 -10.53 -5.53 -8.07
C ALA A 77 -9.74 -6.71 -7.51
N LEU A 78 -8.96 -6.47 -6.45
CA LEU A 78 -8.14 -7.50 -5.83
C LEU A 78 -9.00 -8.59 -5.19
N VAL A 79 -10.05 -8.22 -4.46
CA VAL A 79 -10.91 -9.19 -3.77
C VAL A 79 -11.79 -9.96 -4.76
N HIS A 80 -12.33 -9.28 -5.78
CA HIS A 80 -13.24 -9.90 -6.75
C HIS A 80 -12.51 -10.70 -7.83
N TYR A 81 -11.45 -10.12 -8.42
CA TYR A 81 -10.75 -10.69 -9.57
C TYR A 81 -9.38 -11.28 -9.23
N GLY A 82 -8.93 -11.20 -7.96
CA GLY A 82 -7.61 -11.67 -7.55
C GLY A 82 -6.44 -10.79 -8.02
N SER A 83 -6.72 -9.60 -8.58
CA SER A 83 -5.72 -8.69 -9.14
C SER A 83 -6.06 -7.24 -8.81
N PRO A 84 -5.08 -6.39 -8.42
CA PRO A 84 -5.34 -4.97 -8.14
C PRO A 84 -5.51 -4.12 -9.42
N ASP A 85 -5.60 -4.72 -10.61
CA ASP A 85 -5.72 -4.03 -11.88
C ASP A 85 -7.13 -3.45 -12.11
N THR A 86 -7.28 -2.14 -11.90
CA THR A 86 -8.55 -1.43 -12.03
C THR A 86 -9.10 -1.35 -13.47
N ARG A 87 -8.33 -1.81 -14.47
CA ARG A 87 -8.81 -1.95 -15.86
C ARG A 87 -9.77 -3.13 -16.02
N GLN A 88 -9.75 -4.09 -15.09
CA GLN A 88 -10.67 -5.22 -15.07
C GLN A 88 -12.09 -4.81 -14.63
N LEU A 89 -12.22 -3.69 -13.92
CA LEU A 89 -13.52 -3.16 -13.51
C LEU A 89 -14.32 -2.65 -14.71
N SER A 90 -15.54 -3.14 -14.87
CA SER A 90 -16.52 -2.65 -15.82
C SER A 90 -16.95 -1.21 -15.49
N LYS A 91 -17.58 -0.55 -16.47
CA LYS A 91 -18.16 0.79 -16.26
C LYS A 91 -19.23 0.80 -15.17
N LYS A 92 -19.98 -0.30 -15.04
CA LYS A 92 -21.03 -0.43 -14.01
C LYS A 92 -20.41 -0.50 -12.61
N GLU A 93 -19.43 -1.38 -12.42
CA GLU A 93 -18.73 -1.51 -11.13
C GLU A 93 -18.04 -0.20 -10.73
N LYS A 94 -17.37 0.49 -11.66
CA LYS A 94 -16.76 1.80 -11.38
C LYS A 94 -17.78 2.81 -10.88
N LYS A 95 -18.97 2.88 -11.50
CA LYS A 95 -20.06 3.77 -11.10
C LYS A 95 -20.68 3.38 -9.75
N GLU A 96 -20.71 2.09 -9.42
CA GLU A 96 -21.22 1.59 -8.14
C GLU A 96 -20.25 1.90 -6.99
N LEU A 97 -18.95 1.82 -7.26
CA LEU A 97 -17.86 2.08 -6.32
C LEU A 97 -17.39 3.55 -6.28
N GLU A 98 -18.01 4.43 -7.06
CA GLU A 98 -17.65 5.85 -7.14
C GLU A 98 -17.94 6.58 -5.83
N LEU A 99 -16.95 7.32 -5.35
CA LEU A 99 -17.02 8.12 -4.13
C LEU A 99 -17.57 9.51 -4.43
N ILE A 100 -18.55 9.91 -3.62
CA ILE A 100 -19.13 11.25 -3.69
C ILE A 100 -18.60 12.06 -2.50
N PHE A 101 -17.84 13.10 -2.82
CA PHE A 101 -17.31 14.04 -1.84
C PHE A 101 -18.19 15.29 -1.78
N LYS A 102 -18.52 15.73 -0.56
CA LYS A 102 -19.19 17.02 -0.32
C LYS A 102 -18.21 17.97 0.36
N VAL A 103 -18.23 19.24 -0.04
CA VAL A 103 -17.46 20.34 0.57
C VAL A 103 -18.44 21.33 1.18
N SER A 104 -18.27 21.64 2.46
CA SER A 104 -19.14 22.56 3.21
C SER A 104 -18.50 23.93 3.41
N GLU A 105 -19.30 24.94 3.76
CA GLU A 105 -18.83 26.31 3.93
C GLU A 105 -17.90 26.49 5.14
N GLY A 106 -16.83 27.29 5.00
CA GLY A 106 -15.91 27.65 6.09
C GLY A 106 -14.78 26.66 6.40
N SER A 107 -14.75 25.50 5.73
CA SER A 107 -13.61 24.58 5.73
C SER A 107 -13.63 23.67 4.51
N SER A 108 -12.48 23.14 4.10
CA SER A 108 -12.45 22.09 3.08
C SER A 108 -12.72 20.73 3.72
N GLY A 109 -13.87 20.63 4.39
CA GLY A 109 -14.40 19.40 4.94
C GLY A 109 -14.69 18.42 3.82
N ILE A 110 -13.84 17.43 3.64
CA ILE A 110 -14.01 16.33 2.70
C ILE A 110 -14.84 15.27 3.43
N LEU A 111 -16.14 15.25 3.16
CA LEU A 111 -17.02 14.16 3.57
C LEU A 111 -17.05 13.11 2.46
N GLY A 112 -16.33 12.01 2.63
CA GLY A 112 -16.45 10.82 1.79
C GLY A 112 -17.47 9.85 2.38
N ASN A 113 -18.55 9.58 1.64
CA ASN A 113 -19.48 8.50 1.99
C ASN A 113 -19.06 7.22 1.26
N PHE A 114 -18.72 6.20 2.04
CA PHE A 114 -18.19 4.92 1.58
C PHE A 114 -19.21 3.78 1.70
N GLU A 115 -20.44 4.06 2.17
CA GLU A 115 -21.51 3.08 2.37
C GLU A 115 -21.82 2.31 1.08
N LYS A 116 -22.07 3.03 -0.03
CA LYS A 116 -22.41 2.41 -1.31
C LYS A 116 -21.27 1.53 -1.85
N PRO A 117 -19.99 1.99 -1.89
CA PRO A 117 -18.89 1.11 -2.23
C PRO A 117 -18.74 -0.10 -1.29
N ALA A 118 -18.96 0.08 0.02
CA ALA A 118 -18.83 -1.00 1.00
C ALA A 118 -19.92 -2.07 0.79
N ARG A 119 -21.16 -1.63 0.52
CA ARG A 119 -22.26 -2.52 0.12
C ARG A 119 -21.98 -3.23 -1.20
N THR A 120 -21.49 -2.51 -2.21
CA THR A 120 -21.13 -3.10 -3.51
C THR A 120 -20.06 -4.19 -3.35
N LEU A 121 -19.06 -3.95 -2.50
CA LEU A 121 -18.04 -4.94 -2.16
C LEU A 121 -18.64 -6.17 -1.46
N ALA A 122 -19.50 -5.96 -0.46
CA ALA A 122 -20.17 -7.05 0.26
C ALA A 122 -21.06 -7.91 -0.67
N GLU A 123 -21.94 -7.26 -1.43
CA GLU A 123 -22.85 -7.90 -2.38
C GLU A 123 -22.08 -8.71 -3.44
N GLY A 124 -20.92 -8.20 -3.91
CA GLY A 124 -20.09 -8.88 -4.90
C GLY A 124 -19.37 -10.14 -4.40
N MET A 125 -19.22 -10.35 -3.09
CA MET A 125 -18.44 -11.48 -2.53
C MET A 125 -19.24 -12.52 -1.74
N VAL A 126 -20.53 -12.27 -1.47
CA VAL A 126 -21.32 -13.06 -0.52
C VAL A 126 -21.41 -14.55 -0.84
N ASN A 127 -21.34 -14.92 -2.12
CA ASN A 127 -21.39 -16.31 -2.60
C ASN A 127 -20.03 -16.85 -3.08
N VAL A 128 -18.96 -16.05 -2.95
CA VAL A 128 -17.63 -16.37 -3.50
C VAL A 128 -16.72 -16.99 -2.45
N MET A 129 -16.99 -16.74 -1.17
CA MET A 129 -16.12 -17.14 -0.06
C MET A 129 -16.92 -17.84 1.04
N GLU A 130 -16.23 -18.69 1.80
CA GLU A 130 -16.77 -19.25 3.04
C GLU A 130 -17.19 -18.11 3.99
N PRO A 131 -18.31 -18.24 4.72
CA PRO A 131 -18.89 -17.15 5.51
C PRO A 131 -17.88 -16.48 6.46
N HIS A 132 -17.07 -17.24 7.18
CA HIS A 132 -16.03 -16.71 8.05
C HIS A 132 -14.98 -15.85 7.28
N HIS A 133 -14.46 -16.37 6.17
CA HIS A 133 -13.49 -15.65 5.34
C HIS A 133 -14.10 -14.41 4.66
N TYR A 134 -15.38 -14.48 4.33
CA TYR A 134 -16.15 -13.36 3.81
C TYR A 134 -16.17 -12.20 4.82
N ILE A 135 -16.51 -12.44 6.08
CA ILE A 135 -16.55 -11.39 7.11
C ILE A 135 -15.17 -10.74 7.28
N ILE A 136 -14.12 -11.55 7.48
CA ILE A 136 -12.76 -11.03 7.68
C ILE A 136 -12.33 -10.19 6.47
N THR A 137 -12.58 -10.69 5.25
CA THR A 137 -12.16 -9.98 4.05
C THR A 137 -12.94 -8.67 3.88
N ILE A 138 -14.27 -8.70 3.97
CA ILE A 138 -15.11 -7.51 3.75
C ILE A 138 -14.86 -6.45 4.83
N LEU A 139 -14.94 -6.82 6.11
CA LEU A 139 -14.73 -5.86 7.19
C LEU A 139 -13.28 -5.40 7.27
N GLY A 140 -12.32 -6.29 7.06
CA GLY A 140 -10.90 -5.93 7.04
C GLY A 140 -10.60 -4.90 5.94
N VAL A 141 -11.17 -5.08 4.75
CA VAL A 141 -11.09 -4.10 3.68
C VAL A 141 -11.75 -2.79 4.09
N VAL A 142 -13.03 -2.82 4.45
CA VAL A 142 -13.81 -1.61 4.78
C VAL A 142 -13.21 -0.80 5.93
N LEU A 143 -12.68 -1.46 6.97
CA LEU A 143 -11.99 -0.81 8.08
C LEU A 143 -10.69 -0.11 7.63
N LEU A 144 -9.96 -0.66 6.65
CA LEU A 144 -8.71 -0.05 6.17
C LEU A 144 -8.92 1.27 5.40
N TRP A 145 -9.96 1.42 4.59
CA TRP A 145 -10.19 2.70 3.87
C TRP A 145 -11.25 3.58 4.53
N GLY A 146 -12.21 3.01 5.27
CA GLY A 146 -13.32 3.73 5.88
C GLY A 146 -13.29 3.81 7.41
N GLY A 147 -12.45 3.02 8.08
CA GLY A 147 -12.33 3.00 9.55
C GLY A 147 -11.42 4.11 10.08
N THR A 148 -11.92 4.85 11.06
CA THR A 148 -11.20 5.97 11.69
C THR A 148 -10.07 5.47 12.60
N SER A 149 -10.26 4.31 13.23
CA SER A 149 -9.25 3.66 14.08
C SER A 149 -8.01 3.23 13.31
N CYS A 150 -8.15 2.69 12.10
CA CYS A 150 -7.02 2.30 11.26
C CYS A 150 -6.15 3.52 10.90
N TRP A 151 -6.79 4.64 10.57
CA TRP A 151 -6.07 5.88 10.30
C TRP A 151 -5.40 6.42 11.57
N LYS A 152 -6.12 6.46 12.70
CA LYS A 152 -5.58 6.88 13.99
C LYS A 152 -4.34 6.06 14.37
N SER A 153 -4.45 4.74 14.30
CA SER A 153 -3.36 3.79 14.55
C SER A 153 -2.16 4.06 13.63
N TRP A 154 -2.38 4.27 12.33
CA TRP A 154 -1.32 4.61 11.38
C TRP A 154 -0.63 5.95 11.69
N LEU A 155 -1.42 6.99 11.97
CA LEU A 155 -0.92 8.33 12.25
C LEU A 155 -0.10 8.34 13.54
N GLN A 156 -0.58 7.61 14.53
CA GLN A 156 0.10 7.43 15.79
C GLN A 156 1.44 6.71 15.62
N GLN A 157 1.47 5.60 14.90
CA GLN A 157 2.72 4.90 14.62
C GLN A 157 3.73 5.83 13.94
N ARG A 158 3.28 6.71 13.05
CA ARG A 158 4.12 7.75 12.45
C ARG A 158 4.62 8.79 13.44
N LYS A 159 3.75 9.29 14.32
CA LYS A 159 4.14 10.21 15.39
C LYS A 159 5.19 9.57 16.28
N GLU A 160 4.97 8.34 16.76
CA GLU A 160 5.91 7.60 17.61
C GLU A 160 7.25 7.37 16.92
N LEU A 161 7.26 6.88 15.68
CA LEU A 161 8.51 6.65 14.93
C LEU A 161 9.33 7.93 14.74
N LYS A 162 8.69 9.11 14.73
CA LYS A 162 9.39 10.38 14.49
C LYS A 162 9.71 11.15 15.77
N ILE A 163 8.80 11.19 16.74
CA ILE A 163 9.04 11.81 18.04
C ILE A 163 10.08 10.98 18.80
N ALA A 164 10.04 9.64 18.74
CA ALA A 164 11.12 8.81 19.32
C ALA A 164 12.49 9.01 18.64
N GLN A 165 12.53 9.54 17.41
CA GLN A 165 13.78 9.94 16.74
C GLN A 165 14.25 11.35 17.14
N LEU A 166 13.39 12.18 17.72
CA LEU A 166 13.66 13.58 18.10
C LEU A 166 13.77 13.77 19.62
N GLU A 167 13.07 12.95 20.42
CA GLU A 167 13.02 12.97 21.88
C GLU A 167 13.03 11.52 22.41
N LYS A 168 13.91 11.22 23.37
CA LYS A 168 14.08 9.86 23.94
C LYS A 168 12.89 9.37 24.78
N GLU A 169 11.90 10.21 25.06
CA GLU A 169 10.89 9.96 26.11
C GLU A 169 9.44 9.77 25.61
N SER A 170 9.14 9.84 24.31
CA SER A 170 7.76 9.69 23.84
C SER A 170 7.32 8.22 23.71
N ARG A 171 7.17 7.51 24.83
CA ARG A 171 6.59 6.15 24.87
C ARG A 171 5.30 6.11 25.67
N GLN A 172 4.31 6.90 25.31
CA GLN A 172 3.02 6.83 26.00
C GLN A 172 1.90 7.48 25.21
N PHE A 173 1.55 6.92 24.04
CA PHE A 173 0.33 7.37 23.38
C PHE A 173 -0.57 6.22 22.92
N ALA A 174 -0.09 4.99 22.79
CA ALA A 174 -0.90 3.91 22.21
C ALA A 174 -1.90 3.40 23.25
N GLY A 175 -3.12 3.91 23.15
CA GLY A 175 -4.25 3.44 23.94
C GLY A 175 -4.40 1.92 23.80
N GLN A 176 -4.76 1.26 24.89
CA GLN A 176 -4.86 -0.20 24.95
C GLN A 176 -5.77 -0.79 23.85
N LEU A 177 -6.86 -0.09 23.53
CA LEU A 177 -7.80 -0.46 22.47
C LEU A 177 -7.16 -0.49 21.07
N GLU A 178 -6.31 0.48 20.73
CA GLU A 178 -5.68 0.53 19.41
C GLU A 178 -4.63 -0.57 19.25
N LYS A 179 -3.90 -0.89 20.33
CA LYS A 179 -2.96 -2.03 20.33
C LYS A 179 -3.69 -3.35 20.10
N GLU A 180 -4.85 -3.51 20.73
CA GLU A 180 -5.68 -4.70 20.56
C GLU A 180 -6.22 -4.82 19.13
N ARG A 181 -6.76 -3.73 18.57
CA ARG A 181 -7.21 -3.64 17.18
C ARG A 181 -6.10 -3.97 16.18
N MET A 182 -4.89 -3.46 16.41
CA MET A 182 -3.72 -3.81 15.59
C MET A 182 -3.37 -5.30 15.68
N ALA A 183 -3.46 -5.90 16.87
CA ALA A 183 -3.20 -7.33 17.04
C ALA A 183 -4.26 -8.17 16.32
N ILE A 184 -5.54 -7.79 16.40
CA ILE A 184 -6.63 -8.45 15.67
C ILE A 184 -6.38 -8.36 14.16
N PHE A 185 -6.00 -7.18 13.64
CA PHE A 185 -5.64 -7.04 12.22
C PHE A 185 -4.46 -7.92 11.81
N ALA A 186 -3.44 -8.04 12.66
CA ALA A 186 -2.29 -8.90 12.38
C ALA A 186 -2.71 -10.38 12.29
N ASP A 187 -3.64 -10.82 13.13
CA ASP A 187 -4.19 -12.18 13.05
C ASP A 187 -5.05 -12.36 11.79
N ALA A 188 -5.90 -11.38 11.46
CA ALA A 188 -6.68 -11.37 10.22
C ALA A 188 -5.82 -11.40 8.96
N ILE A 189 -4.67 -10.73 8.94
CA ILE A 189 -3.71 -10.75 7.82
C ILE A 189 -3.07 -12.14 7.67
N LYS A 190 -2.73 -12.82 8.77
CA LYS A 190 -2.20 -14.19 8.71
C LYS A 190 -3.21 -15.15 8.07
N GLU A 191 -4.48 -14.98 8.41
CA GLU A 191 -5.57 -15.80 7.89
C GLU A 191 -5.97 -15.40 6.46
N ARG A 192 -5.94 -14.10 6.15
CA ARG A 192 -6.29 -13.53 4.85
C ARG A 192 -5.17 -12.64 4.31
N PRO A 193 -4.13 -13.23 3.69
CA PRO A 193 -3.01 -12.46 3.12
C PRO A 193 -3.40 -11.44 2.06
N VAL A 194 -4.59 -11.58 1.45
CA VAL A 194 -5.16 -10.57 0.51
C VAL A 194 -5.28 -9.19 1.14
N LEU A 195 -5.36 -9.09 2.48
CA LEU A 195 -5.42 -7.82 3.20
C LEU A 195 -4.09 -7.04 3.20
N VAL A 196 -2.94 -7.70 2.98
CA VAL A 196 -1.61 -7.05 2.97
C VAL A 196 -1.52 -5.94 1.91
N PRO A 197 -1.70 -6.21 0.61
CA PRO A 197 -1.65 -5.16 -0.41
C PRO A 197 -2.74 -4.10 -0.22
N ILE A 198 -3.85 -4.43 0.44
CA ILE A 198 -4.92 -3.46 0.74
C ILE A 198 -4.48 -2.52 1.87
N GLN A 199 -3.82 -3.04 2.90
CA GLN A 199 -3.22 -2.23 3.97
C GLN A 199 -2.13 -1.30 3.43
N GLU A 200 -1.32 -1.79 2.49
CA GLU A 200 -0.31 -0.97 1.81
C GLU A 200 -0.96 0.15 1.00
N ASN A 201 -1.99 -0.15 0.19
CA ASN A 201 -2.73 0.85 -0.56
C ASN A 201 -3.41 1.88 0.36
N ALA A 202 -4.02 1.45 1.47
CA ALA A 202 -4.61 2.34 2.47
C ALA A 202 -3.55 3.25 3.11
N THR A 203 -2.35 2.73 3.38
CA THR A 203 -1.22 3.53 3.85
C THR A 203 -0.82 4.61 2.83
N GLU A 204 -0.78 4.27 1.54
CA GLU A 204 -0.50 5.25 0.48
C GLU A 204 -1.59 6.32 0.38
N MET A 205 -2.85 5.92 0.51
CA MET A 205 -3.99 6.81 0.57
C MET A 205 -3.89 7.82 1.72
N TYR A 206 -3.64 7.36 2.95
CA TYR A 206 -3.45 8.25 4.11
C TYR A 206 -2.30 9.25 3.88
N ASN A 207 -1.19 8.79 3.29
CA ASN A 207 -0.06 9.65 2.93
C ASN A 207 -0.45 10.71 1.91
N SER A 208 -1.20 10.34 0.86
CA SER A 208 -1.65 11.28 -0.17
C SER A 208 -2.58 12.33 0.40
N ILE A 209 -3.45 11.97 1.34
CA ILE A 209 -4.34 12.93 2.01
C ILE A 209 -3.55 13.90 2.89
N LEU A 210 -2.60 13.40 3.71
CA LEU A 210 -1.73 14.28 4.49
C LEU A 210 -0.90 15.21 3.60
N LYS A 211 -0.37 14.72 2.47
CA LYS A 211 0.35 15.54 1.48
C LYS A 211 -0.54 16.65 0.93
N GLY A 212 -1.80 16.32 0.63
CA GLY A 212 -2.81 17.27 0.18
C GLY A 212 -3.07 18.40 1.17
N ALA A 213 -2.83 18.18 2.46
CA ALA A 213 -3.02 19.17 3.53
C ALA A 213 -1.71 19.86 3.98
N SER A 214 -0.60 19.76 3.24
CA SER A 214 0.72 20.21 3.72
C SER A 214 0.86 21.71 4.02
N ASP A 215 0.03 22.55 3.40
CA ASP A 215 -0.05 24.00 3.59
C ASP A 215 -1.23 24.44 4.49
N CYS A 216 -1.89 23.48 5.16
CA CYS A 216 -2.97 23.79 6.10
C CYS A 216 -2.46 24.53 7.35
N SER A 217 -3.36 25.24 8.01
CA SER A 217 -3.15 25.70 9.40
C SER A 217 -3.42 24.58 10.38
N SER A 218 -4.45 23.77 10.14
CA SER A 218 -4.73 22.55 10.89
C SER A 218 -5.58 21.57 10.08
N ILE A 219 -5.52 20.30 10.47
CA ILE A 219 -6.35 19.23 9.93
C ILE A 219 -7.01 18.47 11.08
N SER A 220 -8.32 18.27 10.98
CA SER A 220 -9.09 17.40 11.87
C SER A 220 -9.44 16.12 11.14
N ILE A 221 -9.12 14.98 11.75
CA ILE A 221 -9.45 13.65 11.24
C ILE A 221 -10.29 12.97 12.33
N PRO A 222 -11.38 12.26 11.99
CA PRO A 222 -12.25 11.69 13.00
C PRO A 222 -11.46 10.70 13.87
N GLY A 223 -11.66 10.77 15.19
CA GLY A 223 -10.97 9.92 16.16
C GLY A 223 -9.53 10.34 16.50
N VAL A 224 -9.01 11.40 15.90
CA VAL A 224 -7.68 11.98 16.19
C VAL A 224 -7.84 13.42 16.65
N GLU A 225 -7.03 13.85 17.61
CA GLU A 225 -6.86 15.27 17.91
C GLU A 225 -6.40 16.07 16.68
N ASP A 226 -6.91 17.30 16.58
CA ASP A 226 -6.55 18.23 15.50
C ASP A 226 -5.01 18.36 15.39
N LEU A 227 -4.49 18.14 14.19
CA LEU A 227 -3.07 18.29 13.92
C LEU A 227 -2.80 19.70 13.42
N GLU A 228 -1.84 20.36 14.06
CA GLU A 228 -1.32 21.64 13.59
C GLU A 228 -0.52 21.48 12.28
N GLY A 229 -0.52 22.52 11.45
CA GLY A 229 0.13 22.53 10.15
C GLY A 229 1.63 22.19 10.18
N ASP A 230 2.37 22.59 11.22
CA ASP A 230 3.79 22.23 11.37
C ASP A 230 4.00 20.74 11.64
N THR A 231 3.10 20.13 12.42
CA THR A 231 3.07 18.68 12.63
C THR A 231 2.77 17.97 11.31
N VAL A 232 1.77 18.45 10.54
CA VAL A 232 1.45 17.89 9.21
C VAL A 232 2.65 17.98 8.27
N ARG A 233 3.31 19.14 8.17
CA ARG A 233 4.54 19.31 7.35
C ARG A 233 5.64 18.35 7.74
N THR A 234 5.83 18.13 9.04
CA THR A 234 6.84 17.19 9.57
C THR A 234 6.51 15.75 9.18
N LEU A 235 5.24 15.36 9.31
CA LEU A 235 4.74 14.04 8.91
C LEU A 235 4.79 13.83 7.39
N VAL A 236 4.52 14.85 6.58
CA VAL A 236 4.57 14.73 5.10
C VAL A 236 6.01 14.59 4.60
N LYS A 237 6.96 15.39 5.11
CA LYS A 237 8.38 15.31 4.72
C LYS A 237 8.98 13.92 4.94
N SER A 238 8.51 13.19 5.95
CA SER A 238 8.96 11.83 6.25
C SER A 238 8.36 10.75 5.33
N SER A 239 7.36 11.07 4.49
CA SER A 239 6.69 10.13 3.57
C SER A 239 7.38 9.91 2.23
N ARG A 240 8.60 10.42 2.02
CA ARG A 240 9.40 10.00 0.87
C ARG A 240 9.64 8.50 0.99
N THR A 241 9.03 7.72 0.08
CA THR A 241 9.13 6.26 0.03
C THR A 241 10.60 5.89 0.05
N LYS A 242 11.03 5.22 1.14
CA LYS A 242 12.37 4.66 1.19
C LYS A 242 12.41 3.54 0.17
N ALA A 243 13.37 3.60 -0.74
CA ALA A 243 13.62 2.50 -1.65
C ALA A 243 13.85 1.22 -0.83
N LYS A 244 13.15 0.14 -1.18
CA LYS A 244 13.43 -1.17 -0.61
C LYS A 244 14.67 -1.69 -1.31
N GLU A 245 15.74 -1.94 -0.56
CA GLU A 245 16.90 -2.63 -1.10
C GLU A 245 16.57 -4.11 -1.26
N ILE A 246 16.59 -4.58 -2.49
CA ILE A 246 16.36 -5.97 -2.87
C ILE A 246 17.59 -6.51 -3.59
N GLN A 247 17.88 -7.79 -3.40
CA GLN A 247 18.99 -8.46 -4.06
C GLN A 247 18.46 -9.32 -5.21
N LEU A 248 18.86 -8.99 -6.43
CA LEU A 248 18.42 -9.63 -7.67
C LEU A 248 19.58 -10.43 -8.28
N ASN A 249 19.90 -11.58 -7.69
CA ASN A 249 20.99 -12.43 -8.16
C ASN A 249 20.49 -13.41 -9.23
N GLY A 250 21.23 -13.56 -10.34
CA GLY A 250 20.83 -14.49 -11.38
C GLY A 250 21.57 -14.34 -12.70
N PRO A 251 21.14 -15.09 -13.73
CA PRO A 251 21.66 -14.97 -15.08
C PRO A 251 21.10 -13.70 -15.76
N TYR A 252 22.01 -12.85 -16.22
CA TYR A 252 21.69 -11.63 -16.94
C TYR A 252 22.35 -11.62 -18.31
N ARG A 253 21.67 -10.98 -19.27
CA ARG A 253 22.26 -10.61 -20.55
C ARG A 253 22.55 -9.12 -20.57
N ILE A 254 23.78 -8.75 -20.90
CA ILE A 254 24.17 -7.36 -21.12
C ILE A 254 23.64 -6.93 -22.49
N LYS A 255 22.83 -5.87 -22.52
CA LYS A 255 22.28 -5.29 -23.76
C LYS A 255 23.09 -4.11 -24.26
N LYS A 256 23.55 -3.27 -23.34
CA LYS A 256 24.28 -2.04 -23.65
C LYS A 256 25.22 -1.69 -22.52
N VAL A 257 26.42 -1.23 -22.86
CA VAL A 257 27.37 -0.62 -21.92
C VAL A 257 27.56 0.84 -22.28
N ASN A 258 27.43 1.70 -21.28
CA ASN A 258 27.73 3.13 -21.37
C ASN A 258 28.91 3.46 -20.45
N SER A 259 30.01 3.91 -21.07
CA SER A 259 31.26 4.29 -20.41
C SER A 259 31.52 5.81 -20.45
N SER A 260 30.48 6.64 -20.58
CA SER A 260 30.64 8.10 -20.61
C SER A 260 31.06 8.70 -19.27
N ASN A 261 30.96 7.95 -18.16
CA ASN A 261 31.44 8.34 -16.85
C ASN A 261 32.81 7.68 -16.58
N SER A 262 33.81 8.44 -16.13
CA SER A 262 35.17 7.94 -15.86
C SER A 262 35.23 6.97 -14.69
N ASP A 263 34.27 7.06 -13.75
CA ASP A 263 34.36 6.37 -12.45
C ASP A 263 33.41 5.17 -12.35
N ALA A 264 32.52 4.99 -13.33
CA ALA A 264 31.55 3.91 -13.33
C ALA A 264 31.04 3.59 -14.75
N PHE A 265 30.72 2.32 -14.96
CA PHE A 265 30.04 1.85 -16.16
C PHE A 265 28.56 1.69 -15.88
N THR A 266 27.71 2.26 -16.72
CA THR A 266 26.26 2.04 -16.65
C THR A 266 25.87 1.01 -17.70
N MET A 267 25.30 -0.10 -17.26
CA MET A 267 24.97 -1.23 -18.12
C MET A 267 23.44 -1.43 -18.14
N GLU A 268 22.87 -1.56 -19.33
CA GLU A 268 21.50 -2.04 -19.48
C GLU A 268 21.52 -3.57 -19.46
N ILE A 269 20.90 -4.16 -18.45
CA ILE A 269 20.91 -5.61 -18.23
C ILE A 269 19.49 -6.18 -18.31
N TYR A 270 19.40 -7.39 -18.86
CA TYR A 270 18.16 -8.16 -18.97
C TYR A 270 18.23 -9.38 -18.07
N ASN A 271 17.35 -9.45 -17.08
CA ASN A 271 17.23 -10.60 -16.18
C ASN A 271 16.52 -11.75 -16.91
N GLN A 272 17.20 -12.89 -17.09
CA GLN A 272 16.60 -14.01 -17.82
C GLN A 272 15.55 -14.77 -17.01
N LYS A 273 15.54 -14.66 -15.68
CA LYS A 273 14.53 -15.29 -14.82
C LYS A 273 13.24 -14.49 -14.78
N THR A 274 13.33 -13.16 -14.68
CA THR A 274 12.16 -12.29 -14.49
C THR A 274 11.69 -11.61 -15.78
N GLY A 275 12.49 -11.66 -16.86
CA GLY A 275 12.20 -10.98 -18.12
C GLY A 275 12.31 -9.44 -18.05
N GLN A 276 12.81 -8.89 -16.94
CA GLN A 276 12.91 -7.45 -16.74
C GLN A 276 14.20 -6.88 -17.34
N THR A 277 14.11 -5.69 -17.94
CA THR A 277 15.27 -4.91 -18.38
C THR A 277 15.39 -3.66 -17.52
N PHE A 278 16.59 -3.36 -17.03
CA PHE A 278 16.86 -2.15 -16.26
C PHE A 278 18.34 -1.75 -16.31
N ASN A 279 18.63 -0.49 -15.94
CA ASN A 279 19.99 0.02 -15.85
C ASN A 279 20.62 -0.33 -14.51
N ALA A 280 21.85 -0.82 -14.54
CA ALA A 280 22.66 -1.10 -13.36
C ALA A 280 24.05 -0.48 -13.49
N THR A 281 24.57 0.05 -12.39
CA THR A 281 25.88 0.69 -12.34
C THR A 281 26.92 -0.28 -11.80
N LEU A 282 28.04 -0.38 -12.49
CA LEU A 282 29.23 -1.10 -12.08
C LEU A 282 30.32 -0.07 -11.73
N GLN A 283 30.79 -0.08 -10.48
CA GLN A 283 31.87 0.81 -10.06
C GLN A 283 33.21 0.38 -10.69
N ASP A 284 34.05 1.34 -11.08
CA ASP A 284 35.34 1.08 -11.73
C ASP A 284 36.30 0.22 -10.86
N THR A 285 36.19 0.30 -9.54
CA THR A 285 36.93 -0.57 -8.59
C THR A 285 36.63 -2.05 -8.80
N PHE A 286 35.44 -2.40 -9.29
CA PHE A 286 35.03 -3.76 -9.59
C PHE A 286 35.57 -4.25 -10.94
N VAL A 287 35.77 -3.33 -11.90
CA VAL A 287 36.34 -3.58 -13.23
C VAL A 287 37.85 -3.74 -13.18
N LYS A 288 38.53 -3.06 -12.25
CA LYS A 288 39.98 -3.21 -12.02
C LYS A 288 40.40 -4.60 -11.54
N ARG A 289 39.46 -5.42 -11.08
CA ARG A 289 39.69 -6.86 -10.86
C ARG A 289 39.63 -7.55 -12.23
N GLY A 290 40.79 -7.78 -12.86
CA GLY A 290 40.93 -8.24 -14.25
C GLY A 290 39.94 -9.33 -14.68
N ARG A 291 39.73 -10.35 -13.83
CA ARG A 291 38.78 -11.45 -14.09
C ARG A 291 37.33 -10.99 -14.34
N ASN A 292 36.83 -9.98 -13.60
CA ASN A 292 35.46 -9.49 -13.77
C ASN A 292 35.29 -8.77 -15.09
N LYS A 293 36.31 -8.00 -15.49
CA LYS A 293 36.32 -7.28 -16.76
C LYS A 293 36.27 -8.25 -17.94
N ASP A 294 37.10 -9.29 -17.89
CA ASP A 294 37.18 -10.29 -18.96
C ASP A 294 35.84 -11.03 -19.10
N LEU A 295 35.21 -11.42 -17.99
CA LEU A 295 33.90 -12.08 -18.00
C LEU A 295 32.80 -11.19 -18.58
N LEU A 296 32.75 -9.91 -18.20
CA LEU A 296 31.76 -8.98 -18.73
C LEU A 296 31.98 -8.68 -20.22
N GLN A 297 33.23 -8.53 -20.66
CA GLN A 297 33.57 -8.30 -22.06
C GLN A 297 33.21 -9.51 -22.93
N GLN A 298 33.57 -10.72 -22.49
CA GLN A 298 33.22 -11.96 -23.18
C GLN A 298 31.71 -12.16 -23.24
N ALA A 299 30.99 -11.85 -22.15
CA ALA A 299 29.53 -11.94 -22.11
C ALA A 299 28.85 -10.94 -23.06
N GLU A 300 29.31 -9.70 -23.08
CA GLU A 300 28.77 -8.66 -23.97
C GLU A 300 29.01 -9.00 -25.45
N TRP A 301 30.25 -9.28 -25.84
CA TRP A 301 30.61 -9.55 -27.24
C TRP A 301 30.11 -10.91 -27.72
N GLY A 302 30.20 -11.92 -26.86
CA GLY A 302 29.67 -13.26 -27.13
C GLY A 302 28.14 -13.33 -27.06
N ARG A 303 27.48 -12.26 -26.61
CA ARG A 303 26.02 -12.21 -26.35
C ARG A 303 25.54 -13.35 -25.45
N LYS A 304 26.42 -13.84 -24.58
CA LYS A 304 26.15 -14.93 -23.64
C LYS A 304 25.70 -14.36 -22.30
N PRO A 305 24.84 -15.08 -21.57
CA PRO A 305 24.46 -14.64 -20.23
C PRO A 305 25.65 -14.77 -19.27
N VAL A 306 25.65 -13.94 -18.23
CA VAL A 306 26.62 -13.92 -17.13
C VAL A 306 25.86 -13.88 -15.80
N TYR A 307 26.40 -14.51 -14.77
CA TYR A 307 25.77 -14.46 -13.45
C TYR A 307 26.14 -13.14 -12.76
N LEU A 308 25.14 -12.31 -12.46
CA LEU A 308 25.34 -11.04 -11.76
C LEU A 308 24.69 -11.09 -10.38
N GLN A 309 25.40 -10.54 -9.41
CA GLN A 309 24.84 -10.18 -8.11
C GLN A 309 24.50 -8.69 -8.14
N VAL A 310 23.22 -8.36 -8.02
CA VAL A 310 22.72 -7.00 -8.21
C VAL A 310 21.97 -6.55 -6.97
N ASN A 311 22.41 -5.46 -6.35
CA ASN A 311 21.63 -4.76 -5.35
C ASN A 311 20.79 -3.70 -6.04
N ALA A 312 19.47 -3.87 -6.01
CA ALA A 312 18.50 -2.97 -6.62
C ALA A 312 17.67 -2.23 -5.57
N LYS A 313 17.32 -0.99 -5.89
CA LYS A 313 16.39 -0.13 -5.18
C LYS A 313 15.04 -0.23 -5.87
N ASP A 314 14.15 -0.97 -5.25
CA ASP A 314 12.78 -1.10 -5.71
C ASP A 314 11.89 -0.03 -5.08
N ILE A 315 11.16 0.67 -5.93
CA ILE A 315 10.09 1.59 -5.54
C ILE A 315 8.85 1.16 -6.31
N LYS A 316 7.90 0.53 -5.62
CA LYS A 316 6.59 0.11 -6.16
C LYS A 316 6.70 -0.83 -7.38
N GLY A 317 7.62 -1.79 -7.36
CA GLY A 317 7.82 -2.76 -8.44
C GLY A 317 8.62 -2.22 -9.62
N SER A 318 9.16 -1.00 -9.52
CA SER A 318 10.06 -0.41 -10.50
C SER A 318 11.45 -0.24 -9.91
N ILE A 319 12.45 -0.77 -10.61
CA ILE A 319 13.86 -0.63 -10.23
C ILE A 319 14.32 0.78 -10.56
N THR A 320 14.54 1.58 -9.53
CA THR A 320 14.93 3.00 -9.64
C THR A 320 16.42 3.24 -9.51
N GLY A 321 17.17 2.24 -9.05
CA GLY A 321 18.62 2.21 -9.10
C GLY A 321 19.11 0.79 -8.87
N ALA A 322 20.18 0.39 -9.54
CA ALA A 322 20.78 -0.92 -9.35
C ALA A 322 22.30 -0.81 -9.40
N THR A 323 22.98 -1.58 -8.54
CA THR A 323 24.43 -1.65 -8.46
C THR A 323 24.85 -3.11 -8.61
N ILE A 324 25.75 -3.37 -9.55
CA ILE A 324 26.36 -4.70 -9.71
C ILE A 324 27.45 -4.81 -8.64
N ILE A 325 27.32 -5.83 -7.77
CA ILE A 325 28.22 -6.10 -6.65
C ILE A 325 29.00 -7.41 -6.81
N GLY A 326 28.75 -8.17 -7.88
CA GLY A 326 29.40 -9.45 -8.14
C GLY A 326 29.20 -9.90 -9.58
N VAL A 327 30.22 -10.56 -10.13
CA VAL A 327 30.23 -11.13 -11.49
C VAL A 327 30.84 -12.52 -11.39
N GLU A 328 30.11 -13.52 -11.86
CA GLU A 328 30.53 -14.92 -11.86
C GLU A 328 30.20 -15.57 -13.21
N GLU A 329 30.94 -16.64 -13.54
CA GLU A 329 30.57 -17.54 -14.62
C GLU A 329 29.25 -18.23 -14.27
N ILE A 330 28.43 -18.50 -15.28
CA ILE A 330 27.23 -19.30 -15.04
C ILE A 330 27.69 -20.71 -14.65
N PRO A 331 27.27 -21.24 -13.50
CA PRO A 331 27.62 -22.59 -13.10
C PRO A 331 27.21 -23.58 -14.19
N GLU A 332 28.13 -24.41 -14.67
CA GLU A 332 27.84 -25.52 -15.58
C GLU A 332 27.04 -26.61 -14.85
N LYS A 333 25.76 -26.36 -14.55
CA LYS A 333 24.77 -27.39 -14.20
C LYS A 333 23.37 -26.95 -14.61
N GLU A 334 23.03 -27.26 -15.87
CA GLU A 334 21.73 -27.76 -16.34
C GLU A 334 21.84 -28.02 -17.86
N GLY A 335 22.80 -28.85 -18.22
CA GLY A 335 23.08 -29.27 -19.59
C GLY A 335 23.63 -30.68 -19.58
N GLN A 336 22.93 -31.60 -18.90
CA GLN A 336 23.11 -33.05 -19.02
C GLN A 336 22.02 -33.76 -18.21
N GLN A 337 20.88 -33.98 -18.85
CA GLN A 337 20.19 -35.27 -18.83
C GLN A 337 19.64 -35.46 -20.25
N ASP A 338 20.50 -35.97 -21.13
CA ASP A 338 20.04 -36.78 -22.26
C ASP A 338 19.89 -38.22 -21.75
N GLY A 339 18.75 -38.83 -22.08
CA GLY A 339 18.36 -40.20 -21.75
C GLY A 339 16.91 -40.43 -22.12
#